data_AF-A0A5J4NK43-F1
#
_entry.id   AF-A0A5J4NK43-F1
#
_cell.length_a   1.000
_cell.length_b   1.000
_cell.length_c   1.000
_cell.angle_alpha   90.00
_cell.angle_beta   90.00
_cell.angle_gamma   90.00
#
_symmetry.space_group_name_H-M   'P 1'
#
loop_
_entity.id
_entity.type
_entity.pdbx_description
1 polymer ?
#
loop_
_entity_poly.entity_id
_entity_poly.type
_entity_poly.pdbx_seq_one_letter_code
_entity_poly.pdbx_strand_id
1 'polypeptide(L)'
;MGMLTNNVRQRLLEKDDINLAKAFTQARAMETAESQSLSYTHPHVPYNESCALLSPVFVDHPDSGKPDSNLAASIPKCFFCRYNKHPRSKCPAREALCRNCN
;
A
#
# COMPACT_ATOMS: atom_id res chain seq x y z
N MET A 1 5.05 12.83 5.54
CA MET A 1 5.60 14.19 5.70
C MET A 1 6.54 14.44 4.53
N GLY A 2 6.00 15.06 3.47
CA GLY A 2 6.56 15.14 2.12
C GLY A 2 7.69 16.10 1.82
N MET A 3 8.35 16.62 2.86
CA MET A 3 9.44 17.60 2.67
C MET A 3 10.83 16.95 2.54
N LEU A 4 10.91 15.61 2.53
CA LEU A 4 12.18 14.89 2.71
C LEU A 4 12.82 14.36 1.42
N THR A 5 12.11 14.35 0.28
CA THR A 5 12.72 13.86 -0.98
C THR A 5 13.57 14.95 -1.62
N ASN A 6 14.80 14.60 -2.01
CA ASN A 6 15.77 15.55 -2.59
C ASN A 6 15.23 16.25 -3.86
N ASN A 7 14.41 15.56 -4.67
CA ASN A 7 13.78 16.14 -5.85
C ASN A 7 12.78 17.26 -5.51
N VAL A 8 11.92 17.04 -4.50
CA VAL A 8 10.96 18.04 -4.03
C VAL A 8 11.69 19.26 -3.47
N ARG A 9 12.75 19.04 -2.69
CA ARG A 9 13.58 20.13 -2.15
C ARG A 9 14.25 20.96 -3.25
N GLN A 10 14.83 20.31 -4.25
CA GLN A 10 15.48 21.01 -5.36
C GLN A 10 14.49 21.89 -6.14
N ARG A 11 13.32 21.35 -6.50
CA ARG A 11 12.28 22.09 -7.24
C ARG A 11 11.61 23.21 -6.44
N LEU A 12 11.62 23.11 -5.11
CA LEU A 12 11.14 24.19 -4.24
C LEU A 12 12.17 25.34 -4.19
N LEU A 13 13.46 25.02 -4.14
CA LEU A 13 14.55 25.99 -4.04
C LEU A 13 14.90 26.66 -5.37
N GLU A 14 14.44 26.13 -6.50
CA GLU A 14 14.51 26.79 -7.82
C GLU A 14 13.60 28.03 -7.94
N LYS A 15 12.73 28.30 -6.95
CA LYS A 15 11.85 29.48 -6.95
C LYS A 15 12.41 30.57 -6.03
N ASP A 16 12.74 31.73 -6.61
CA ASP A 16 13.32 32.89 -5.91
C ASP A 16 12.39 33.52 -4.86
N ASP A 17 11.07 33.31 -4.93
CA ASP A 17 10.08 33.82 -3.95
C ASP A 17 9.13 32.72 -3.46
N ILE A 18 9.61 31.94 -2.48
CA ILE A 18 8.85 30.86 -1.87
C ILE A 18 8.54 31.14 -0.39
N ASN A 19 7.29 31.51 -0.12
CA ASN A 19 6.75 31.55 1.24
C ASN A 19 6.44 30.11 1.71
N LEU A 20 6.61 29.82 3.00
CA LEU A 20 6.33 28.54 3.64
C LEU A 20 4.98 27.92 3.21
N ALA A 21 3.91 28.72 3.16
CA ALA A 21 2.59 28.24 2.73
C ALA A 21 2.56 27.76 1.26
N LYS A 22 3.27 28.49 0.38
CA LYS A 22 3.44 28.11 -1.03
C LYS A 22 4.28 26.84 -1.14
N ALA A 23 5.34 26.70 -0.35
CA ALA A 23 6.18 25.50 -0.31
C ALA A 23 5.39 24.25 0.08
N PHE A 24 4.57 24.33 1.13
CA PHE A 24 3.71 23.22 1.55
C PHE A 24 2.68 22.83 0.49
N THR A 25 2.04 23.83 -0.12
CA THR A 25 1.04 23.59 -1.16
C THR A 25 1.68 22.93 -2.38
N GLN A 26 2.86 23.41 -2.78
CA GLN A 26 3.62 22.86 -3.89
C GLN A 26 4.12 21.45 -3.60
N ALA A 27 4.68 21.18 -2.41
CA ALA A 27 5.13 19.83 -2.03
C ALA A 27 3.97 18.83 -2.08
N ARG A 28 2.80 19.20 -1.53
CA ARG A 28 1.59 18.36 -1.58
C ARG A 28 1.13 18.10 -3.02
N ALA A 29 1.14 19.13 -3.86
CA ALA A 29 0.78 19.00 -5.27
C ALA A 29 1.74 18.05 -6.01
N MET A 30 3.04 18.14 -5.72
CA MET A 30 4.06 17.26 -6.30
C MET A 30 3.90 15.81 -5.85
N GLU A 31 3.71 15.55 -4.54
CA GLU A 31 3.45 14.18 -4.04
C GLU A 31 2.19 13.57 -4.67
N THR A 32 1.15 14.39 -4.85
CA THR A 32 -0.10 13.94 -5.47
C THR A 32 0.13 13.60 -6.94
N ALA A 33 0.86 14.45 -7.67
CA ALA A 33 1.19 14.22 -9.08
C ALA A 33 2.09 12.98 -9.26
N GLU A 34 3.09 12.78 -8.40
CA GLU A 34 3.94 11.58 -8.40
C GLU A 34 3.11 10.33 -8.13
N SER A 35 2.28 10.35 -7.08
CA SER A 35 1.39 9.22 -6.75
C SER A 35 0.43 8.88 -7.89
N GLN A 36 -0.12 9.89 -8.58
CA GLN A 36 -0.97 9.70 -9.75
C GLN A 36 -0.18 9.20 -10.96
N SER A 37 1.05 9.67 -11.17
CA SER A 37 1.90 9.21 -12.28
C SER A 37 2.20 7.71 -12.19
N LEU A 38 2.30 7.17 -10.96
CA LEU A 38 2.49 5.74 -10.74
C LEU A 38 1.35 4.90 -11.32
N SER A 39 0.13 5.44 -11.35
CA SER A 39 -1.02 4.76 -11.98
C SER A 39 -0.90 4.63 -13.50
N TYR A 40 -0.18 5.55 -14.15
CA TYR A 40 0.09 5.51 -15.60
C TYR A 40 1.31 4.66 -15.96
N THR A 41 2.27 4.49 -15.04
CA THR A 41 3.45 3.63 -15.26
C THR A 41 3.16 2.14 -15.05
N HIS A 42 2.03 1.79 -14.43
CA HIS A 42 1.59 0.42 -14.39
C HIS A 42 0.94 0.10 -15.75
N PRO A 43 1.38 -0.94 -16.48
CA PRO A 43 0.65 -1.38 -17.67
C PRO A 43 -0.80 -1.57 -17.25
N HIS A 44 -1.69 -0.85 -17.92
CA HIS A 44 -3.13 -1.07 -17.79
C HIS A 44 -3.37 -2.53 -18.20
N VAL A 45 -3.38 -3.42 -17.20
CA VAL A 45 -3.90 -4.77 -17.38
C VAL A 45 -5.32 -4.53 -17.89
N PRO A 46 -5.69 -5.03 -19.08
CA PRO A 46 -7.03 -4.81 -19.60
C PRO A 46 -8.00 -5.30 -18.54
N TYR A 47 -8.78 -4.34 -18.03
CA TYR A 47 -9.94 -4.57 -17.20
C TYR A 47 -10.79 -5.65 -17.88
N ASN A 48 -10.73 -6.86 -17.35
CA ASN A 48 -11.69 -7.89 -17.64
C ASN A 48 -12.83 -7.71 -16.65
N GLU A 49 -13.87 -7.04 -17.12
CA GLU A 49 -15.19 -7.10 -16.53
C GLU A 49 -15.69 -8.56 -16.60
N SER A 50 -15.32 -9.37 -15.62
CA SER A 50 -15.85 -10.72 -15.44
C SER A 50 -16.06 -11.00 -13.96
N CYS A 51 -17.26 -10.66 -13.49
CA CYS A 51 -17.88 -11.32 -12.35
C CYS A 51 -18.03 -12.82 -12.66
N ALA A 52 -17.04 -13.65 -12.32
CA ALA A 52 -17.22 -15.08 -12.04
C ALA A 52 -15.93 -15.70 -11.50
N LEU A 53 -16.01 -16.22 -10.27
CA LEU A 53 -15.28 -17.38 -9.75
C LEU A 53 -13.78 -17.48 -10.09
N LEU A 54 -12.93 -16.87 -9.27
CA LEU A 54 -11.55 -17.32 -9.13
C LEU A 54 -11.41 -18.15 -7.85
N SER A 55 -11.36 -19.47 -8.05
CA SER A 55 -10.73 -20.43 -7.15
C SER A 55 -9.40 -19.86 -6.61
N PRO A 56 -9.00 -20.21 -5.37
CA PRO A 56 -7.78 -19.64 -4.80
C PRO A 56 -6.58 -20.13 -5.60
N VAL A 57 -6.00 -19.23 -6.40
CA VAL A 57 -4.63 -19.39 -6.90
C VAL A 57 -3.75 -19.44 -5.66
N PHE A 58 -3.20 -20.62 -5.38
CA PHE A 58 -2.16 -20.80 -4.39
C PHE A 58 -0.90 -20.16 -5.00
N VAL A 59 -0.74 -18.84 -4.77
CA VAL A 59 0.52 -18.17 -5.08
C VAL A 59 1.47 -18.50 -3.93
N ASP A 60 2.15 -19.64 -4.03
CA ASP A 60 3.46 -19.76 -3.40
C ASP A 60 4.35 -18.74 -4.12
N HIS A 61 4.51 -17.59 -3.52
CA HIS A 61 5.54 -16.62 -3.89
C HIS A 61 6.71 -16.82 -2.93
N PRO A 62 7.69 -17.68 -3.24
CA PRO A 62 9.03 -17.46 -2.74
C PRO A 62 9.64 -16.39 -3.67
N ASP A 63 9.96 -15.21 -3.14
CA ASP A 63 11.28 -14.61 -3.33
C ASP A 63 11.32 -13.12 -2.94
N SER A 64 12.49 -12.75 -2.41
CA SER A 64 13.12 -11.43 -2.49
C SER A 64 12.55 -10.28 -1.67
N GLY A 65 12.71 -10.41 -0.35
CA GLY A 65 12.75 -9.28 0.56
C GLY A 65 13.90 -9.43 1.53
N LYS A 66 15.07 -8.91 1.16
CA LYS A 66 16.25 -8.66 2.00
C LYS A 66 15.83 -8.38 3.46
N PRO A 67 16.27 -9.15 4.46
CA PRO A 67 15.99 -8.80 5.84
C PRO A 67 16.96 -7.70 6.25
N ASP A 68 16.47 -6.45 6.22
CA ASP A 68 17.03 -5.38 7.03
C ASP A 68 16.88 -5.82 8.50
N SER A 69 17.90 -6.54 8.97
CA SER A 69 17.90 -7.27 10.22
C SER A 69 18.06 -6.29 11.36
N ASN A 70 16.93 -5.79 11.89
CA ASN A 70 16.76 -5.36 13.28
C ASN A 70 15.29 -5.26 13.73
N LEU A 71 14.32 -5.76 12.95
CA LEU A 71 12.95 -5.93 13.43
C LEU A 71 12.77 -7.38 13.88
N ALA A 72 12.44 -7.60 15.16
CA ALA A 72 12.04 -8.90 15.66
C ALA A 72 11.02 -9.52 14.67
N ALA A 73 11.33 -10.69 14.15
CA ALA A 73 10.49 -11.37 13.17
C ALA A 73 9.14 -11.71 13.81
N SER A 74 8.17 -10.79 13.70
CA SER A 74 6.81 -11.04 14.17
C SER A 74 6.17 -12.02 13.21
N ILE A 75 5.78 -13.18 13.74
CA ILE A 75 4.98 -14.15 12.98
C ILE A 75 3.72 -13.42 12.48
N PRO A 76 3.46 -13.42 11.16
CA PRO A 76 2.30 -12.73 10.61
C PRO A 76 1.02 -13.38 11.15
N LYS A 77 0.12 -12.55 11.68
CA LYS A 77 -1.17 -12.98 12.24
C LYS A 77 -2.29 -12.80 11.22
N CYS A 78 -3.27 -13.70 11.27
CA CYS A 78 -4.52 -13.56 10.53
C CYS A 78 -5.29 -12.33 11.02
N PHE A 79 -5.71 -11.48 10.08
CA PHE A 79 -6.44 -10.25 10.39
C PHE A 79 -7.75 -10.50 11.15
N PHE A 80 -8.45 -11.58 10.81
CA PHE A 80 -9.78 -11.89 11.33
C PHE A 80 -9.76 -12.58 12.70
N CYS A 81 -8.94 -13.62 12.86
CA CYS A 81 -8.96 -14.46 14.05
C CYS A 81 -7.70 -14.35 14.94
N ARG A 82 -6.72 -13.53 14.55
CA ARG A 82 -5.48 -13.25 15.30
C ARG A 82 -4.54 -14.45 15.55
N TYR A 83 -4.88 -15.64 15.07
CA TYR A 83 -3.96 -16.79 14.98
C TYR A 83 -2.92 -16.62 13.87
N ASN A 84 -2.07 -17.63 13.64
CA ASN A 84 -1.12 -17.65 12.53
C ASN A 84 -1.79 -17.37 11.18
N LYS A 85 -1.10 -16.69 10.26
CA LYS A 85 -1.60 -16.38 8.92
C LYS A 85 -2.02 -17.66 8.17
N HIS A 86 -3.20 -17.62 7.56
CA HIS A 86 -3.76 -18.70 6.75
C HIS A 86 -4.71 -18.16 5.67
N PRO A 87 -5.01 -18.96 4.63
CA PRO A 87 -6.06 -18.64 3.67
C PRO A 87 -7.41 -18.42 4.35
N ARG A 88 -8.23 -17.49 3.85
CA ARG A 88 -9.55 -17.16 4.43
C ARG A 88 -10.45 -18.40 4.55
N SER A 89 -10.34 -19.36 3.64
CA SER A 89 -11.11 -20.62 3.63
C SER A 89 -10.87 -21.50 4.86
N LYS A 90 -9.66 -21.44 5.46
CA LYS A 90 -9.28 -22.20 6.67
C LYS A 90 -9.46 -21.38 7.96
N CYS A 91 -10.00 -20.17 7.86
CA CYS A 91 -10.11 -19.28 9.01
C CYS A 91 -11.30 -19.70 9.89
N PRO A 92 -11.11 -19.95 11.19
CA PRO A 92 -12.22 -20.30 12.09
C PRO A 92 -13.25 -19.16 12.21
N ALA A 93 -12.82 -17.91 12.03
CA ALA A 93 -13.70 -16.75 11.98
C ALA A 93 -14.39 -16.57 10.61
N ARG A 94 -14.39 -17.57 9.72
CA ARG A 94 -15.05 -17.49 8.40
C ARG A 94 -16.56 -17.54 8.52
N GLU A 95 -17.06 -18.46 9.34
CA GLU A 95 -18.48 -18.73 9.53
C GLU A 95 -18.97 -18.22 10.90
N ALA A 96 -18.14 -17.44 11.60
CA ALA A 96 -18.53 -16.81 12.84
C ALA A 96 -19.56 -15.70 12.58
N LEU A 97 -20.75 -15.84 13.17
CA LEU A 97 -21.77 -14.80 13.18
C LEU A 97 -21.37 -13.69 14.16
N CYS A 98 -21.37 -12.43 13.70
CA CYS A 98 -21.18 -11.28 14.57
C CYS A 98 -22.37 -11.17 15.54
N ARG A 99 -22.13 -11.35 16.85
CA ARG A 99 -23.17 -11.18 17.88
C ARG A 99 -23.35 -9.73 18.35
N ASN A 100 -22.52 -8.82 17.85
CA ASN A 100 -22.49 -7.39 18.21
C ASN A 100 -23.06 -6.47 17.11
N CYS A 101 -23.51 -7.05 16.00
CA CYS A 101 -24.02 -6.33 14.86
C CYS A 101 -25.55 -6.44 14.89
N ASN A 102 -26.21 -5.59 15.70
CA ASN A 102 -27.66 -5.37 15.67
C ASN A 102 -27.96 -4.13 14.83
#